data_AF-A0A5C7UXH1-F1
#
_entry.id   AF-A0A5C7UXH1-F1
#
_cell.length_a   1.000
_cell.length_b   1.000
_cell.length_c   1.000
_cell.angle_alpha   90.00
_cell.angle_beta   90.00
_cell.angle_gamma   90.00
#
_symmetry.space_group_name_H-M   'P 1'
#
loop_
_entity.id
_entity.type
_entity.pdbx_description
1 polymer ?
#
loop_
_entity_poly.entity_id
_entity_poly.type
_entity_poly.pdbx_seq_one_letter_code
_entity_poly.pdbx_strand_id
1 'polypeptide(L)' 'MNAPLLPQILLRQDNSLQTDLDLATEGVLRYVWSSEWGEMLIEARDGVVYVNGLRVDVAQAPAPKVQS' A
#
# COMPACT_ATOMS: atom_id res chain seq x y z
N MET A 1 29.53 -13.80 -17.03
CA MET A 1 29.65 -12.69 -16.06
C MET A 1 28.49 -12.80 -15.10
N ASN A 2 28.74 -13.15 -13.83
CA ASN A 2 27.75 -13.14 -12.75
C ASN A 2 28.19 -12.06 -11.77
N ALA A 3 27.77 -10.82 -12.01
CA ALA A 3 27.97 -9.75 -11.04
C ALA A 3 26.95 -9.94 -9.90
N PRO A 4 27.34 -9.76 -8.63
CA PRO A 4 26.40 -9.83 -7.53
C PRO A 4 25.31 -8.75 -7.72
N LEU A 5 24.06 -9.18 -7.73
CA LEU A 5 22.90 -8.29 -7.75
C LEU A 5 22.81 -7.62 -6.38
N LEU A 6 23.32 -6.39 -6.28
CA LEU A 6 23.12 -5.56 -5.10
C LEU A 6 21.69 -4.99 -5.15
N PRO A 7 20.99 -4.89 -4.00
CA PRO A 7 19.70 -4.25 -3.96
C PRO A 7 19.84 -2.80 -4.41
N GLN A 8 19.02 -2.39 -5.38
CA GLN A 8 18.92 -1.00 -5.79
C GLN A 8 18.12 -0.24 -4.73
N ILE A 9 18.81 0.57 -3.94
CA ILE A 9 18.18 1.48 -2.97
C ILE A 9 17.96 2.81 -3.69
N LEU A 10 16.72 3.06 -4.12
CA LEU A 10 16.33 4.34 -4.73
C LEU A 10 16.11 5.36 -3.62
N LEU A 11 17.13 6.17 -3.34
CA LEU A 11 17.02 7.33 -2.47
C LEU A 11 16.30 8.47 -3.20
N ARG A 12 15.42 9.20 -2.50
CA ARG A 12 14.79 10.40 -3.05
C ARG A 12 15.85 11.43 -3.42
N GLN A 13 15.72 12.07 -4.58
CA GLN A 13 16.55 13.21 -4.96
C GLN A 13 16.03 14.47 -4.25
N ASP A 14 16.94 15.25 -3.64
CA ASP A 14 16.65 16.39 -2.74
C ASP A 14 15.72 17.50 -3.31
N ASN A 15 15.45 17.51 -4.62
CA ASN A 15 14.63 18.52 -5.29
C ASN A 15 13.42 17.93 -6.05
N SER A 16 12.79 16.86 -5.55
CA SER A 16 11.54 16.40 -6.15
C SER A 16 10.37 17.32 -5.73
N LEU A 17 9.50 17.68 -6.69
CA LEU A 17 8.21 18.35 -6.42
C LEU A 17 7.22 17.45 -5.66
N GLN A 18 7.65 16.24 -5.30
CA GLN A 18 6.85 15.27 -4.58
C GLN A 18 6.83 15.68 -3.11
N THR A 19 5.66 16.11 -2.64
CA THR A 19 5.42 16.40 -1.23
C THR A 19 5.94 15.26 -0.36
N ASP A 20 6.69 15.59 0.69
CA ASP A 20 6.98 14.67 1.77
C ASP A 20 5.66 14.17 2.35
N LEU A 21 5.28 12.93 2.00
CA LEU A 21 4.31 12.23 2.80
C LEU A 21 5.01 11.90 4.11
N ASP A 22 4.45 12.35 5.23
CA ASP A 22 4.76 11.78 6.53
C ASP A 22 4.37 10.30 6.49
N LEU A 23 5.33 9.46 6.07
CA LEU A 23 5.14 8.03 5.93
C LEU A 23 4.82 7.39 7.28
N ALA A 24 5.12 8.07 8.39
CA ALA A 24 4.83 7.68 9.76
C ALA A 24 3.96 8.73 10.48
N THR A 25 2.69 8.82 10.09
CA THR A 25 1.68 9.50 10.92
C THR A 25 1.21 8.54 12.02
N GLU A 26 1.26 8.97 13.28
CA GLU A 26 0.75 8.19 14.40
C GLU A 26 -0.71 7.77 14.16
N GLY A 27 -1.04 6.51 14.45
CA GLY A 27 -2.38 5.97 14.21
C GLY A 27 -2.71 5.60 12.75
N VAL A 28 -1.76 5.76 11.82
CA VAL A 28 -1.93 5.39 10.41
C VAL A 28 -0.98 4.25 10.03
N LEU A 29 -1.55 3.12 9.61
CA LEU A 29 -0.81 2.05 8.95
C LEU A 29 -0.85 2.26 7.44
N ARG A 30 0.30 2.18 6.79
CA ARG A 30 0.43 2.42 5.35
C ARG A 30 1.15 1.26 4.67
N TYR A 31 0.56 0.74 3.62
CA TYR A 31 1.10 -0.35 2.80
C TYR A 31 1.07 0.06 1.33
N VAL A 32 2.10 -0.33 0.59
CA VAL A 32 2.07 -0.29 -0.88
C VAL A 32 1.97 -1.71 -1.37
N TRP A 33 0.96 -1.99 -2.20
CA TRP A 33 0.79 -3.29 -2.85
C TRP A 33 1.05 -3.13 -4.34
N SER A 34 2.05 -3.85 -4.85
CA SER A 34 2.39 -3.88 -6.28
C SER A 34 1.85 -5.16 -6.92
N SER A 35 1.12 -5.00 -8.03
CA SER A 35 0.54 -6.09 -8.83
C SER A 35 0.82 -5.87 -10.32
N GLU A 36 0.40 -6.80 -11.18
CA GLU A 36 0.51 -6.62 -12.65
C GLU A 36 -0.33 -5.45 -13.19
N TRP A 37 -1.35 -5.03 -12.44
CA TRP A 37 -2.22 -3.89 -12.79
C TRP A 37 -1.72 -2.55 -12.25
N GLY A 38 -0.56 -2.54 -11.58
CA GLY A 38 0.05 -1.36 -11.00
C GLY A 38 0.07 -1.38 -9.47
N GLU A 39 0.51 -0.25 -8.92
CA GLU A 39 0.68 -0.03 -7.49
C GLU A 39 -0.58 0.55 -6.85
N MET A 40 -0.86 0.12 -5.63
CA MET A 40 -1.95 0.62 -4.80
C MET A 40 -1.43 1.01 -3.42
N LEU A 41 -1.80 2.20 -2.98
CA LEU A 41 -1.59 2.68 -1.62
C LEU A 41 -2.77 2.26 -0.75
N ILE A 42 -2.50 1.54 0.33
CA ILE A 42 -3.50 1.13 1.32
C ILE A 42 -3.18 1.85 2.63
N GLU A 43 -4.17 2.52 3.19
CA GLU A 43 -4.06 3.23 4.47
C GLU A 43 -5.14 2.74 5.42
N ALA A 44 -4.76 2.37 6.64
CA ALA A 44 -5.70 2.12 7.72
C ALA A 44 -5.48 3.18 8.81
N ARG A 45 -6.51 3.99 9.05
CA ARG A 45 -6.52 5.03 10.10
C ARG A 45 -7.81 4.94 10.88
N ASP A 46 -7.70 4.88 12.21
CA ASP A 46 -8.86 4.78 13.13
C ASP A 46 -9.83 3.63 12.78
N GLY A 47 -9.31 2.50 12.31
CA GLY A 47 -10.11 1.34 11.89
C GLY A 47 -10.82 1.49 10.54
N VAL A 48 -10.63 2.60 9.83
CA VAL A 48 -11.16 2.83 8.48
C VAL A 48 -10.08 2.58 7.44
N VAL A 49 -10.39 1.80 6.42
CA VAL A 49 -9.47 1.46 5.33
C VAL A 49 -9.72 2.36 4.12
N TYR A 50 -8.63 2.82 3.52
CA TYR A 50 -8.61 3.61 2.30
C TYR A 50 -7.68 2.94 1.28
N VAL A 51 -8.08 2.93 0.01
CA VAL A 51 -7.26 2.50 -1.12
C VAL A 51 -7.12 3.68 -2.07
N ASN A 52 -5.89 4.11 -2.34
CA ASN A 52 -5.57 5.30 -3.13
C ASN A 52 -6.36 6.55 -2.67
N GLY A 53 -6.49 6.71 -1.34
CA GLY A 53 -7.23 7.81 -0.71
C GLY A 53 -8.76 7.65 -0.69
N LEU A 54 -9.32 6.61 -1.32
CA LEU A 54 -10.76 6.34 -1.34
C LEU A 54 -11.12 5.35 -0.23
N ARG A 55 -12.11 5.70 0.60
CA ARG A 55 -12.62 4.81 1.64
C ARG A 55 -13.21 3.55 1.00
N VAL A 56 -12.89 2.38 1.55
CA VAL A 56 -13.49 1.12 1.17
C VAL A 56 -14.36 0.58 2.30
N ASP A 57 -15.53 0.05 1.97
CA ASP A 57 -16.39 -0.63 2.92
C ASP A 57 -16.12 -2.14 2.89
N VAL A 58 -16.38 -2.81 4.01
CA VAL A 58 -16.26 -4.27 4.11
C VAL A 58 -17.29 -4.89 3.17
N ALA A 59 -16.82 -5.65 2.19
CA ALA A 59 -17.72 -6.47 1.39
C ALA A 59 -18.40 -7.50 2.30
N GLN A 60 -19.74 -7.59 2.24
CA GLN A 60 -20.45 -8.68 2.90
C GLN A 60 -19.93 -10.00 2.32
N ALA A 61 -19.28 -10.80 3.15
CA ALA A 61 -18.84 -12.13 2.73
C ALA A 61 -20.07 -12.93 2.30
N PRO A 62 -20.04 -13.61 1.14
CA PRO A 62 -21.10 -14.54 0.79
C PRO A 62 -21.18 -15.63 1.87
N ALA A 63 -22.40 -15.97 2.29
CA ALA A 63 -22.62 -17.02 3.28
C ALA A 63 -21.87 -18.29 2.87
N PRO A 64 -21.20 -18.98 3.82
CA PRO A 64 -20.48 -20.20 3.51
C PRO A 64 -21.45 -21.20 2.87
N LYS A 65 -21.15 -21.65 1.66
CA LYS A 65 -21.89 -22.75 1.03
C LYS A 65 -21.59 -24.00 1.86
N VAL A 66 -22.55 -24.42 2.68
CA VAL A 66 -22.53 -25.74 3.32
C VAL A 66 -22.59 -26.77 2.20
N GLN A 67 -21.47 -27.41 1.88
CA GLN A 67 -21.46 -28.59 1.03
C GLN A 67 -22.18 -29.71 1.79
N SER A 68 -23.28 -30.20 1.21
CA SER A 68 -24.02 -31.39 1.67
C SER A 68 -23.42 -32.65 1.09
#